data_AF-A0A969NJL5-F1
#
_entry.id   AF-A0A969NJL5-F1
#
_cell.length_a   1.000
_cell.length_b   1.000
_cell.length_c   1.000
_cell.angle_alpha   90.00
_cell.angle_beta   90.00
_cell.angle_gamma   90.00
#
_symmetry.space_group_name_H-M   'P 1'
#
loop_
_entity.id
_entity.type
_entity.pdbx_description
1 polymer ?
#
loop_
_entity_poly.entity_id
_entity_poly.type
_entity_poly.pdbx_seq_one_letter_code
_entity_poly.pdbx_strand_id
1 'polypeptide(L)'
;MDLKHLTALWFLFFAISSTLIAQDEKHNKSNEHMNKTGFDNLVNHFDNPEREKWQKPDLVIDKLGDLSNKTIGDIGAGTGYFSFRLAKKQKR
;
A
#
# COMPACT_ATOMS: atom_id res chain seq x y z
N MET A 1 31.41 36.55 12.99
CA MET A 1 30.06 36.03 12.68
C MET A 1 29.10 36.76 13.58
N ASP A 2 28.36 37.73 13.04
CA ASP A 2 27.54 38.64 13.87
C ASP A 2 26.33 37.94 14.48
N LEU A 3 25.87 38.45 15.63
CA LEU A 3 24.77 37.90 16.43
C LEU A 3 23.48 37.64 15.61
N LYS A 4 23.26 38.41 14.55
CA LYS A 4 22.14 38.27 13.60
C LYS A 4 22.20 36.99 12.76
N HIS A 5 23.39 36.48 12.48
CA HIS A 5 23.55 35.21 11.75
C HIS A 5 23.38 34.00 12.68
N LEU A 6 23.75 34.15 13.96
CA LEU A 6 23.58 33.10 14.96
C LEU A 6 22.10 32.88 15.31
N THR A 7 21.30 33.94 15.39
CA THR A 7 19.85 33.84 15.60
C THR A 7 19.14 33.23 14.39
N ALA A 8 19.53 33.60 13.17
CA ALA A 8 18.97 33.01 11.95
C ALA A 8 19.23 31.49 11.83
N LEU A 9 20.42 31.04 12.23
CA LEU A 9 20.78 29.61 12.29
C LEU A 9 19.93 28.84 13.33
N TRP A 10 19.63 29.43 14.47
CA TRP A 10 18.75 28.84 15.48
C TRP A 10 17.31 28.69 14.99
N PHE A 11 16.77 29.69 14.29
CA PHE A 11 15.44 29.59 13.66
C PHE A 11 15.39 28.51 12.58
N LEU A 12 16.43 28.38 11.77
CA LEU A 12 16.51 27.33 10.74
C LEU A 12 16.60 25.93 11.35
N PHE A 13 17.37 25.77 12.43
CA PHE A 13 17.50 24.49 13.14
C PHE A 13 16.17 24.06 13.78
N PHE A 14 15.43 25.00 14.39
CA PHE A 14 14.10 24.73 14.96
C PHE A 14 13.05 24.39 13.89
N ALA A 15 13.11 25.04 12.73
CA ALA A 15 12.22 24.75 11.61
C ALA A 15 12.44 23.34 11.05
N ILE A 16 13.68 22.87 10.94
CA ILE A 16 14.00 21.54 10.42
C ILE A 16 13.65 20.44 11.44
N SER A 17 13.86 20.67 12.74
CA SER A 17 13.53 19.71 13.78
C SER A 17 12.02 19.46 13.91
N SER A 18 11.19 20.50 13.75
CA SER A 18 9.73 20.34 13.81
C SER A 18 9.17 19.54 12.63
N THR A 19 9.76 19.67 11.43
CA THR A 19 9.39 18.82 10.28
C THR A 19 9.76 17.34 10.47
N LEU A 20 10.89 17.03 11.12
CA LEU A 20 11.31 15.64 11.39
C LEU A 20 10.38 14.94 12.40
N ILE A 21 9.97 15.64 13.46
CA ILE A 21 9.08 15.08 14.50
C ILE A 21 7.66 14.81 13.93
N ALA A 22 7.19 15.66 13.00
CA ALA A 22 5.87 15.48 12.37
C ALA A 22 5.78 14.25 11.44
N GLN A 23 6.91 13.69 11.01
CA GLN A 23 6.95 12.60 10.03
C GLN A 23 6.82 11.20 10.68
N ASP A 24 7.15 11.07 11.97
CA ASP A 24 7.18 9.79 12.69
C ASP A 24 5.77 9.22 13.02
N GLU A 25 4.81 10.08 13.35
CA GLU A 25 3.47 9.64 13.80
C GLU A 25 2.58 9.03 12.70
N LYS A 26 2.90 9.22 11.41
CA LYS A 26 1.99 8.85 10.31
C LYS A 26 2.17 7.42 9.79
N HIS A 27 3.17 6.68 10.23
CA HIS A 27 3.62 5.48 9.52
C HIS A 27 2.94 4.15 9.88
N ASN A 28 2.06 4.07 10.89
CA ASN A 28 1.53 2.76 11.35
C ASN A 28 0.01 2.62 11.52
N LYS A 29 -0.79 3.63 11.17
CA LYS A 29 -2.25 3.57 11.36
C LYS A 29 -2.94 2.48 10.55
N SER A 30 -2.39 2.11 9.39
CA SER A 30 -2.96 1.10 8.49
C SER A 30 -3.08 -0.27 9.16
N ASN A 31 -2.05 -0.69 9.90
CA ASN A 31 -2.03 -2.00 10.57
C ASN A 31 -2.99 -2.04 11.77
N GLU A 32 -3.16 -0.91 12.47
CA GLU A 32 -4.09 -0.81 13.60
C GLU A 32 -5.56 -0.97 13.18
N HIS A 33 -5.94 -0.42 12.02
CA HIS A 33 -7.31 -0.51 11.51
C HIS A 33 -7.64 -1.88 10.92
N MET A 34 -6.68 -2.53 10.25
CA MET A 34 -6.89 -3.84 9.64
C MET A 34 -7.10 -4.94 10.68
N ASN A 35 -6.32 -4.96 11.76
CA ASN A 35 -6.42 -6.00 12.80
C ASN A 35 -7.66 -5.87 13.70
N LYS A 36 -8.35 -4.73 13.68
CA LYS A 36 -9.57 -4.49 14.46
C LYS A 36 -10.85 -4.75 13.67
N THR A 37 -10.76 -4.87 12.35
CA THR A 37 -11.92 -5.08 11.48
C THR A 37 -12.26 -6.57 11.46
N GLY A 38 -13.53 -6.93 11.69
CA GLY A 38 -13.98 -8.31 11.66
C GLY A 38 -13.74 -8.97 10.30
N PHE A 39 -13.46 -10.28 10.31
CA PHE A 39 -13.12 -11.06 9.11
C PHE A 39 -14.16 -10.89 8.00
N ASP A 40 -15.45 -11.02 8.31
CA ASP A 40 -16.52 -10.90 7.30
C ASP A 40 -16.55 -9.51 6.64
N ASN A 41 -16.26 -8.45 7.40
CA ASN A 41 -16.17 -7.09 6.85
C ASN A 41 -14.98 -6.94 5.91
N LEU A 42 -13.84 -7.55 6.26
CA LEU A 42 -12.67 -7.56 5.38
C LEU A 42 -12.97 -8.33 4.09
N VAL A 43 -13.63 -9.49 4.17
CA VAL A 43 -14.06 -10.27 3.00
C VAL A 43 -15.01 -9.45 2.13
N ASN A 44 -16.05 -8.86 2.72
CA ASN A 44 -17.00 -8.03 1.98
C ASN A 44 -16.34 -6.84 1.28
N HIS A 45 -15.32 -6.24 1.90
CA HIS A 45 -14.60 -5.12 1.30
C HIS A 45 -13.64 -5.58 0.20
N PHE A 46 -12.85 -6.61 0.46
CA PHE A 46 -11.87 -7.15 -0.48
C PHE A 46 -12.52 -7.85 -1.67
N ASP A 47 -13.65 -8.52 -1.50
CA ASP A 47 -14.35 -9.21 -2.60
C ASP A 47 -15.53 -8.41 -3.13
N ASN A 48 -15.61 -7.11 -2.83
CA ASN A 48 -16.69 -6.25 -3.31
C ASN A 48 -16.76 -6.28 -4.86
N PRO A 49 -17.90 -6.67 -5.47
CA PRO A 49 -18.05 -6.79 -6.91
C PRO A 49 -17.87 -5.48 -7.67
N GLU A 50 -18.09 -4.32 -7.02
CA GLU A 50 -17.83 -3.02 -7.62
C GLU A 50 -16.34 -2.81 -7.93
N ARG A 51 -15.43 -3.52 -7.25
CA ARG A 51 -14.00 -3.50 -7.57
C ARG A 51 -13.71 -4.02 -8.97
N GLU A 52 -14.50 -4.97 -9.46
CA GLU A 52 -14.28 -5.57 -10.78
C GLU A 52 -14.43 -4.53 -11.89
N LYS A 53 -15.41 -3.60 -11.76
CA LYS A 53 -15.72 -2.59 -12.77
C LYS A 53 -14.56 -1.64 -13.05
N TRP A 54 -13.88 -1.18 -12.00
CA TRP A 54 -12.80 -0.21 -12.13
C TRP A 54 -11.41 -0.86 -12.19
N GLN A 55 -11.16 -1.93 -11.42
CA GLN A 55 -9.86 -2.61 -11.42
C GLN A 55 -9.65 -3.45 -12.68
N LYS A 56 -10.72 -4.01 -13.24
CA LYS A 56 -10.69 -4.86 -14.44
C LYS A 56 -9.62 -5.96 -14.33
N PRO A 57 -9.70 -6.82 -13.28
CA PRO A 57 -8.61 -7.73 -12.93
C PRO A 57 -8.21 -8.65 -14.09
N ASP A 58 -9.19 -9.14 -14.86
CA ASP A 58 -8.91 -10.01 -16.01
C ASP A 58 -8.14 -9.27 -17.10
N LEU A 59 -8.49 -8.01 -17.39
CA LEU A 59 -7.75 -7.17 -18.33
C LEU A 59 -6.31 -6.92 -17.84
N VAL A 60 -6.13 -6.63 -16.55
CA VAL A 60 -4.79 -6.44 -15.96
C VAL A 60 -3.95 -7.70 -16.10
N ILE A 61 -4.52 -8.86 -15.76
CA ILE A 61 -3.82 -10.15 -15.86
C ILE A 61 -3.48 -10.47 -17.32
N ASP A 62 -4.40 -10.25 -18.27
CA ASP A 62 -4.15 -10.49 -19.69
C ASP A 62 -3.02 -9.60 -20.23
N LYS A 63 -2.84 -8.39 -19.68
CA LYS A 63 -1.73 -7.50 -20.04
C LYS A 63 -0.37 -7.95 -19.51
N LEU A 64 -0.32 -8.86 -18.55
CA LEU A 64 0.94 -9.47 -18.09
C LEU A 64 1.53 -10.44 -19.14
N GLY A 65 0.73 -10.87 -20.12
CA GLY A 65 1.16 -11.78 -21.19
C GLY A 65 1.12 -13.25 -20.80
N ASP A 66 1.96 -14.07 -21.44
CA ASP A 66 2.02 -15.51 -21.13
C ASP A 66 2.65 -15.74 -19.75
N LEU A 67 1.88 -16.37 -18.88
CA LEU A 67 2.26 -16.71 -17.50
C LEU A 67 2.70 -18.17 -17.35
N SER A 68 2.74 -18.94 -18.43
CA SER A 68 3.16 -20.34 -18.42
C SER A 68 4.57 -20.49 -17.86
N ASN A 69 4.79 -21.50 -17.00
CA ASN A 69 6.09 -21.77 -16.35
C ASN A 69 6.67 -20.63 -15.50
N LYS A 70 5.91 -19.58 -15.17
CA LYS A 70 6.36 -18.48 -14.31
C LYS A 70 5.97 -18.72 -12.86
N THR A 71 6.80 -18.25 -11.93
CA THR A 71 6.46 -18.15 -10.50
C THR A 71 5.95 -16.74 -10.23
N ILE A 72 4.79 -16.64 -9.57
CA ILE A 72 4.11 -15.36 -9.29
C ILE A 72 3.98 -15.19 -7.79
N GLY A 73 4.34 -14.02 -7.27
CA GLY A 73 4.08 -13.62 -5.88
C GLY A 73 3.01 -12.53 -5.82
N ASP A 74 1.92 -12.77 -5.08
CA ASP A 74 0.84 -11.82 -4.83
C ASP A 74 1.02 -11.17 -3.44
N ILE A 75 1.58 -9.95 -3.41
CA ILE A 75 1.87 -9.24 -2.17
C ILE A 75 0.61 -8.55 -1.68
N GLY A 76 0.20 -8.85 -0.45
CA GLY A 76 -1.04 -8.30 0.12
C GLY A 76 -2.30 -8.95 -0.46
N ALA A 77 -2.24 -10.26 -0.73
CA ALA A 77 -3.31 -11.01 -1.41
C ALA A 77 -4.69 -10.90 -0.74
N GLY A 78 -4.76 -10.59 0.56
CA GLY A 78 -6.03 -10.50 1.29
C GLY A 78 -6.83 -11.80 1.19
N THR A 79 -8.05 -11.73 0.70
CA THR A 79 -8.92 -12.90 0.39
C THR A 79 -8.45 -13.74 -0.80
N GLY A 80 -7.44 -13.28 -1.56
CA GLY A 80 -6.95 -13.95 -2.76
C GLY A 80 -7.57 -13.45 -4.06
N TYR A 81 -8.13 -12.23 -4.06
CA TYR A 81 -8.84 -11.65 -5.21
C TYR A 81 -8.06 -11.74 -6.53
N PHE A 82 -6.75 -11.44 -6.55
CA PHE A 82 -5.91 -11.65 -7.73
C PHE A 82 -5.31 -13.06 -7.78
N SER A 83 -4.83 -13.58 -6.66
CA SER A 83 -4.24 -14.92 -6.52
C SER A 83 -5.01 -16.03 -7.24
N PHE A 84 -6.32 -16.15 -7.00
CA PHE A 84 -7.12 -17.23 -7.61
C PHE A 84 -7.31 -17.06 -9.12
N ARG A 85 -7.33 -15.82 -9.61
CA ARG A 85 -7.41 -15.53 -11.05
C ARG A 85 -6.08 -15.85 -11.74
N LEU A 86 -4.96 -15.46 -11.14
CA LEU A 86 -3.61 -15.78 -11.61
C LEU A 86 -3.35 -17.29 -11.63
N ALA A 87 -3.78 -18.02 -10.60
CA ALA A 87 -3.65 -19.47 -10.52
C ALA A 87 -4.35 -20.22 -11.68
N LYS A 88 -5.47 -19.68 -12.19
CA LYS A 88 -6.17 -20.25 -13.36
C LYS A 88 -5.44 -20.00 -14.68
N LYS A 89 -4.61 -18.95 -14.74
CA LYS A 89 -3.88 -18.55 -15.95
C LYS A 89 -2.50 -19.21 -16.03
N GLN A 90 -1.90 -19.54 -14.89
CA GLN A 90 -0.66 -20.29 -14.84
C GLN A 90 -0.89 -21.74 -15.27
N LYS A 91 -0.38 -22.10 -16.44
CA LYS A 91 -0.20 -23.51 -16.83
C LYS A 91 1.23 -23.92 -16.45
N ARG A 92 1.33 -24.99 -15.69
CA ARG A 92 2.59 -25.67 -15.37
C ARG A 92 2.88 -26.74 -16.40
#